data_AF-A0A964PYW9-F1
#
_entry.id   AF-A0A964PYW9-F1
#
_cell.length_a   1.000
_cell.length_b   1.000
_cell.length_c   1.000
_cell.angle_alpha   90.00
_cell.angle_beta   90.00
_cell.angle_gamma   90.00
#
_symmetry.space_group_name_H-M   'P 1'
#
loop_
_entity.id
_entity.type
_entity.pdbx_description
1 polymer ?
#
loop_
_entity_poly.entity_id
_entity_poly.type
_entity_poly.pdbx_seq_one_letter_code
_entity_poly.pdbx_strand_id
1 'polypeptide(L)'
;MLERIREGDDLTLMPDPPVQDDPEVWVLLQSGEPVGHLPPEIGEWLAPWLLEGGHARARAIRVSGSETPSWRRLLLEVSCP
;
A
#
# COMPACT_ATOMS: atom_id res chain seq x y z
N MET A 1 15.36 -2.12 0.67
CA MET A 1 13.95 -2.41 0.29
C MET A 1 13.38 -1.32 -0.60
N LEU A 2 13.23 -0.08 -0.13
CA LEU A 2 12.80 1.06 -0.97
C LEU A 2 13.71 1.35 -2.17
N GLU A 3 15.00 0.99 -2.11
CA GLU A 3 15.95 1.12 -3.23
C GLU A 3 15.52 0.41 -4.52
N ARG A 4 14.57 -0.53 -4.42
CA ARG A 4 14.02 -1.26 -5.58
C ARG A 4 12.78 -0.58 -6.18
N ILE A 5 12.23 0.44 -5.53
CA ILE A 5 11.03 1.16 -5.97
C ILE A 5 11.49 2.47 -6.62
N ARG A 6 10.91 2.77 -7.77
CA ARG A 6 11.06 4.04 -8.47
C ARG A 6 9.72 4.76 -8.55
N GLU A 7 9.80 6.07 -8.73
CA GLU A 7 8.62 6.84 -9.09
C GLU A 7 8.02 6.30 -10.40
N GLY A 8 6.71 6.13 -10.40
CA GLY A 8 5.96 5.55 -11.50
C GLY A 8 5.70 4.05 -11.39
N ASP A 9 6.38 3.34 -10.49
CA ASP A 9 6.19 1.89 -10.29
C ASP A 9 4.82 1.58 -9.66
N ASP A 10 4.22 0.47 -10.09
CA ASP A 10 2.98 -0.07 -9.52
C ASP A 10 3.27 -0.98 -8.33
N LEU A 11 2.45 -0.86 -7.28
CA LEU A 11 2.50 -1.70 -6.08
C LEU A 11 1.20 -2.47 -5.92
N THR A 12 1.29 -3.59 -5.21
CA THR A 12 0.14 -4.45 -4.88
C THR A 12 -0.45 -4.01 -3.55
N LEU A 13 -1.78 -3.91 -3.51
CA LEU A 13 -2.54 -3.74 -2.27
C LEU A 13 -3.18 -5.07 -1.89
N MET A 14 -3.03 -5.47 -0.62
CA MET A 14 -3.60 -6.73 -0.12
C MET A 14 -4.27 -6.47 1.23
N PRO A 15 -5.59 -6.72 1.37
CA PRO A 15 -6.25 -6.61 2.65
C PRO A 15 -5.81 -7.77 3.56
N ASP A 16 -5.81 -7.52 4.87
CA ASP A 16 -5.76 -8.61 5.83
C ASP A 16 -6.93 -9.59 5.67
N PRO A 17 -6.79 -10.84 6.15
CA PRO A 17 -7.90 -11.77 6.20
C PRO A 17 -9.07 -11.23 7.03
N PRO A 18 -10.32 -11.61 6.72
CA PRO A 18 -11.56 -11.09 7.35
C PRO A 18 -11.80 -11.65 8.77
N VAL A 19 -10.76 -11.77 9.58
CA VAL A 19 -10.79 -12.31 10.95
C VAL A 19 -10.29 -11.30 11.98
N GLN A 20 -9.87 -10.11 11.54
CA GLN A 20 -9.37 -9.04 12.40
C GLN A 20 -10.43 -7.96 12.57
N ASP A 21 -10.50 -7.38 13.77
CA ASP A 21 -11.42 -6.29 14.10
C ASP A 21 -11.02 -4.98 13.40
N ASP A 22 -9.72 -4.75 13.22
CA ASP A 22 -9.13 -3.58 12.55
C ASP A 22 -8.26 -4.03 11.36
N PRO A 23 -8.85 -4.34 10.18
CA PRO A 23 -8.10 -4.91 9.07
C PRO A 23 -7.17 -3.89 8.40
N GLU A 24 -5.88 -4.24 8.25
CA GLU A 24 -4.93 -3.41 7.53
C GLU A 24 -4.96 -3.69 6.02
N VAL A 25 -4.43 -2.75 5.23
CA VAL A 25 -4.13 -2.97 3.81
C VAL A 25 -2.64 -2.87 3.61
N TRP A 26 -2.03 -4.00 3.28
CA TRP A 26 -0.60 -4.14 3.01
C TRP A 26 -0.25 -3.57 1.65
N VAL A 27 0.88 -2.87 1.60
CA VAL A 27 1.53 -2.44 0.37
C VAL A 27 2.69 -3.38 0.10
N LEU A 28 2.64 -4.07 -1.03
CA LEU A 28 3.67 -5.02 -1.44
C LEU A 28 4.30 -4.61 -2.78
N LEU A 29 5.56 -4.98 -2.96
CA LEU A 29 6.18 -5.01 -4.27
C LEU A 29 5.45 -6.02 -5.18
N GLN A 30 5.59 -5.88 -6.50
CA GLN A 30 5.10 -6.88 -7.46
C GLN A 30 5.72 -8.28 -7.23
N SER A 31 6.88 -8.35 -6.56
CA SER A 31 7.52 -9.60 -6.11
C SER A 31 6.80 -10.27 -4.93
N GLY A 32 5.85 -9.58 -4.27
CA GLY A 32 5.17 -10.03 -3.06
C GLY A 32 5.88 -9.65 -1.75
N GLU A 33 7.02 -8.95 -1.81
CA GLU A 33 7.73 -8.47 -0.62
C GLU A 33 6.97 -7.27 0.02
N PRO A 34 6.66 -7.29 1.32
CA PRO A 34 5.93 -6.20 1.97
C PRO A 34 6.81 -4.95 2.11
N VAL A 35 6.23 -3.79 1.82
CA VAL A 35 6.87 -2.47 1.94
C VAL A 35 6.40 -1.74 3.20
N GLY A 36 5.12 -1.92 3.55
CA GLY A 36 4.45 -1.32 4.69
C GLY A 36 2.94 -1.55 4.59
N HIS A 37 2.17 -0.70 5.27
CA HIS A 37 0.71 -0.70 5.23
C HIS A 37 0.21 0.71 4.90
N LEU A 38 -1.02 0.80 4.37
CA LEU A 38 -1.71 2.07 4.25
C LEU A 38 -2.07 2.61 5.65
N PRO A 39 -2.32 3.93 5.78
CA PRO A 39 -2.86 4.50 7.01
C PRO A 39 -4.16 3.78 7.43
N PRO A 40 -4.41 3.59 8.73
CA PRO A 40 -5.60 2.90 9.23
C PRO A 40 -6.91 3.48 8.69
N GLU A 41 -6.99 4.80 8.54
CA GLU A 41 -8.18 5.49 8.04
C GLU A 41 -8.50 5.14 6.58
N ILE A 42 -7.50 4.65 5.82
CA ILE A 42 -7.70 4.10 4.48
C ILE A 42 -8.02 2.60 4.56
N GLY A 43 -7.31 1.87 5.42
CA GLY A 43 -7.50 0.43 5.62
C GLY A 43 -8.94 0.07 6.00
N GLU A 44 -9.52 0.81 6.95
CA GLU A 44 -10.87 0.55 7.49
C GLU A 44 -11.97 0.46 6.41
N TRP A 45 -11.90 1.28 5.37
CA TRP A 45 -12.89 1.23 4.28
C TRP A 45 -12.41 0.43 3.06
N LEU A 46 -11.10 0.41 2.79
CA LEU A 46 -10.57 -0.23 1.60
C LEU A 46 -10.45 -1.75 1.76
N ALA A 47 -10.12 -2.23 2.96
CA ALA A 47 -10.02 -3.66 3.22
C ALA A 47 -11.32 -4.43 2.92
N PRO A 48 -12.50 -4.04 3.46
CA PRO A 48 -13.76 -4.72 3.12
C PRO A 48 -14.09 -4.61 1.64
N TRP A 49 -13.85 -3.46 1.00
CA TRP A 49 -14.05 -3.29 -0.45
C TRP A 49 -13.23 -4.30 -1.27
N LEU A 50 -11.95 -4.47 -0.96
CA LEU A 50 -11.09 -5.44 -1.64
C LEU A 50 -11.53 -6.89 -1.38
N LEU A 51 -11.96 -7.21 -0.16
CA LEU A 51 -12.46 -8.54 0.21
C LEU A 51 -13.76 -8.91 -0.51
N GLU A 52 -14.59 -7.91 -0.83
CA GLU A 52 -15.81 -8.07 -1.63
C GLU A 52 -15.54 -8.17 -3.14
N GLY A 53 -14.27 -8.17 -3.55
CA GLY A 53 -13.84 -8.28 -4.95
C GLY A 53 -13.63 -6.94 -5.64
N GLY A 54 -13.67 -5.83 -4.89
CA GLY A 54 -13.24 -4.52 -5.36
C GLY A 54 -11.77 -4.53 -5.78
N HIS A 55 -11.42 -3.63 -6.69
CA HIS A 55 -10.05 -3.47 -7.16
C HIS A 55 -9.52 -2.09 -6.78
N ALA A 56 -8.22 -2.01 -6.47
CA ALA A 56 -7.52 -0.76 -6.29
C ALA A 56 -6.15 -0.82 -6.93
N ARG A 57 -5.68 0.32 -7.44
CA ARG A 57 -4.31 0.50 -7.94
C ARG A 57 -3.53 1.36 -6.96
N ALA A 58 -2.29 1.00 -6.68
CA ALA A 58 -1.32 1.82 -5.98
C ALA A 58 -0.12 2.13 -6.86
N ARG A 59 0.26 3.40 -6.96
CA ARG A 59 1.41 3.86 -7.75
C ARG A 59 2.33 4.74 -6.94
N ALA A 60 3.63 4.49 -6.98
CA ALA A 60 4.61 5.36 -6.36
C ALA A 60 4.69 6.71 -7.09
N ILE A 61 4.33 7.80 -6.40
CA ILE A 61 4.43 9.16 -6.95
C ILE A 61 5.60 9.95 -6.35
N ARG A 62 6.17 9.47 -5.25
CA ARG A 62 7.44 9.97 -4.70
C ARG A 62 8.20 8.88 -3.97
N VAL A 63 9.51 8.81 -4.21
CA VAL A 63 10.44 7.96 -3.46
C VAL A 63 11.59 8.80 -2.92
N SER A 64 11.68 8.94 -1.60
CA SER A 64 12.74 9.71 -0.93
C SER A 64 13.81 8.81 -0.32
N GLY A 65 15.02 9.36 -0.15
CA GLY A 65 16.18 8.64 0.36
C GLY A 65 16.20 8.51 1.88
N SER A 66 17.33 8.00 2.37
CA SER A 66 17.56 7.73 3.81
C SER A 66 17.50 8.96 4.70
N GLU A 67 17.69 10.15 4.14
CA GLU A 67 17.60 11.43 4.82
C GLU A 67 16.17 11.79 5.27
N THR A 68 15.15 11.19 4.65
CA THR A 68 13.74 11.38 5.02
C THR A 68 13.36 10.36 6.09
N PRO A 69 12.49 10.67 7.08
CA PRO A 69 11.96 9.67 8.01
C PRO A 69 11.29 8.51 7.27
N SER A 70 11.48 7.26 7.71
CA SER A 70 11.05 6.05 6.98
C SER A 70 9.60 6.10 6.48
N TRP A 71 8.68 6.56 7.32
CA TRP A 71 7.25 6.69 7.04
C TRP A 71 6.89 7.80 6.03
N ARG A 72 7.82 8.69 5.68
CA ARG A 72 7.66 9.73 4.63
C ARG A 72 8.41 9.41 3.34
N ARG A 73 9.10 8.26 3.26
CA ARG A 73 9.95 7.94 2.11
C ARG A 73 9.19 7.45 0.89
N LEU A 74 7.94 7.03 1.06
CA LEU A 74 7.12 6.56 -0.05
C LEU A 74 5.79 7.30 0.00
N LEU A 75 5.45 7.94 -1.11
CA LEU A 75 4.13 8.51 -1.34
C LEU A 75 3.46 7.73 -2.45
N LEU A 76 2.25 7.25 -2.18
CA LEU A 76 1.46 6.48 -3.12
C LEU A 76 0.23 7.28 -3.56
N GLU A 77 -0.07 7.21 -4.84
CA GLU A 77 -1.42 7.45 -5.33
C GLU A 77 -2.20 6.14 -5.27
N VAL A 78 -3.35 6.14 -4.59
CA VAL A 78 -4.27 5.00 -4.53
C VAL A 78 -5.56 5.38 -5.23
N SER A 79 -6.05 4.53 -6.13
CA SER A 79 -7.29 4.75 -6.87
C SER A 79 -8.14 3.49 -6.94
N CYS A 80 -9.45 3.65 -6.80
CA CYS A 80 -10.45 2.60 -7.02
C CYS A 80 -11.21 2.96 -8.32
N PRO A 81 -11.20 2.10 -9.35
CA PRO A 81 -11.92 2.31 -10.59
C PRO A 81 -13.44 2.09 -10.45
#